data_AF-A0A6J6LFA8-F1
#
_entry.id   AF-A0A6J6LFA8-F1
#
_cell.length_a   1.000
_cell.length_b   1.000
_cell.length_c   1.000
_cell.angle_alpha   90.00
_cell.angle_beta   90.00
_cell.angle_gamma   90.00
#
_symmetry.space_group_name_H-M   'P 1'
#
loop_
_entity.id
_entity.type
_entity.pdbx_description
1 polymer ?
#
loop_
_entity_poly.entity_id
_entity_poly.type
_entity_poly.pdbx_seq_one_letter_code
_entity_poly.pdbx_strand_id
1 'polypeptide(L)'
;MSNEPISPKDDGFDEEELIRSEFDSIVSGLSLDESAPSTYLDELDRIDRDDRFVAPNPPTQTPRSFFLSAKRAILRWLKRPFHDNDGVEL
;
A
#
# COMPACT_ATOMS: atom_id res chain seq x y z
N MET A 1 74.87 -19.79 14.70
CA MET A 1 73.46 -19.52 15.07
C MET A 1 73.06 -18.25 14.36
N SER A 2 72.46 -18.38 13.17
CA SER A 2 71.93 -17.27 12.38
C SER A 2 70.46 -17.10 12.75
N ASN A 3 70.13 -16.00 13.42
CA ASN A 3 68.76 -15.65 13.75
C ASN A 3 68.13 -15.01 12.51
N GLU A 4 67.27 -15.74 11.81
CA GLU A 4 66.38 -15.15 10.83
C GLU A 4 65.13 -14.61 11.54
N PRO A 5 64.67 -13.39 11.24
CA PRO A 5 63.41 -12.90 11.75
C PRO A 5 62.27 -13.67 11.06
N ILE A 6 61.49 -14.41 11.85
CA ILE A 6 60.24 -15.02 11.40
C ILE A 6 59.29 -13.90 11.01
N SER A 7 59.07 -13.73 9.71
CA SER A 7 58.05 -12.84 9.15
C SER A 7 56.67 -13.44 9.42
N PRO A 8 55.80 -12.79 10.22
CA PRO A 8 54.48 -13.32 10.52
C PRO A 8 53.50 -12.86 9.44
N LYS A 9 53.66 -13.37 8.22
CA LYS A 9 52.70 -13.18 7.11
C LYS A 9 52.83 -14.35 6.14
N ASP A 10 52.41 -15.52 6.56
CA ASP A 10 52.27 -16.68 5.66
C ASP A 10 51.16 -17.64 6.12
N ASP A 11 50.01 -17.07 6.47
CA ASP A 11 48.72 -17.76 6.44
C ASP A 11 47.94 -17.20 5.26
N GLY A 12 48.13 -17.83 4.10
CA GLY A 12 47.60 -17.44 2.78
C GLY A 12 46.08 -17.51 2.62
N PHE A 13 45.33 -16.96 3.57
CA PHE A 13 43.95 -16.53 3.38
C PHE A 13 43.97 -15.02 3.52
N ASP A 14 43.92 -14.32 2.40
CA ASP A 14 43.72 -12.88 2.42
C ASP A 14 42.41 -12.63 3.17
N GLU A 15 42.44 -11.84 4.24
CA GLU A 15 41.25 -11.56 5.07
C GLU A 15 40.09 -11.05 4.18
N GLU A 16 40.45 -10.35 3.11
CA GLU A 16 39.52 -9.90 2.07
C GLU A 16 38.84 -11.05 1.31
N GLU A 17 39.56 -12.15 1.04
CA GLU A 17 39.01 -13.35 0.39
C GLU A 17 38.05 -14.09 1.33
N LEU A 18 38.40 -14.20 2.62
CA LEU A 18 37.51 -14.77 3.64
C LEU A 18 36.21 -13.95 3.75
N ILE A 19 36.31 -12.63 3.87
CA ILE A 19 35.15 -11.72 3.96
C ILE A 19 34.23 -11.85 2.73
N ARG A 20 34.80 -11.93 1.52
CA ARG A 20 34.02 -12.12 0.28
C ARG A 20 33.29 -13.46 0.27
N SER A 21 33.95 -14.54 0.70
CA SER A 21 33.35 -15.88 0.74
C SER A 21 32.17 -15.97 1.71
N GLU A 22 32.29 -15.31 2.87
CA GLU A 22 31.22 -15.26 3.86
C GLU A 22 30.03 -14.41 3.36
N PHE A 23 30.33 -13.28 2.70
CA PHE A 23 29.29 -12.44 2.09
C PHE A 23 28.51 -13.19 1.01
N ASP A 24 29.19 -13.86 0.07
CA ASP A 24 28.55 -14.63 -0.99
C ASP A 24 27.71 -15.78 -0.43
N SER A 25 28.15 -16.43 0.66
CA SER A 25 27.37 -17.46 1.36
C SER A 25 26.04 -16.91 1.90
N ILE A 26 26.07 -15.74 2.54
CA ILE A 26 24.87 -15.06 3.06
C ILE A 26 23.94 -14.65 1.92
N VAL A 27 24.49 -14.08 0.84
CA VAL A 27 23.71 -13.62 -0.32
C VAL A 27 23.12 -14.80 -1.09
N SER A 28 23.81 -15.94 -1.18
CA SER A 28 23.30 -17.14 -1.87
C SER A 28 22.08 -17.77 -1.20
N GLY A 29 21.95 -17.61 0.12
CA GLY A 29 20.78 -18.07 0.89
C GLY A 29 19.59 -17.12 0.81
N LEU A 30 19.79 -15.89 0.32
CA LEU A 30 18.71 -14.94 0.06
C LEU A 30 18.07 -15.28 -1.28
N SER A 31 17.09 -16.19 -1.24
CA SER A 31 16.14 -16.35 -2.33
C SER A 31 15.31 -15.07 -2.41
N LEU A 32 15.65 -14.17 -3.35
CA LEU A 32 14.69 -13.18 -3.84
C LEU A 32 13.61 -13.96 -4.58
N ASP A 33 12.54 -14.33 -3.88
CA ASP A 33 11.31 -14.79 -4.52
C ASP A 33 10.65 -13.58 -5.21
N GLU A 34 11.21 -13.20 -6.35
CA GLU A 34 10.60 -12.25 -7.30
C GLU A 34 9.61 -12.98 -8.24
N SER A 35 9.13 -14.19 -7.91
CA SER A 35 8.31 -14.98 -8.83
C SER A 35 6.84 -14.58 -8.88
N ALA A 36 6.44 -13.53 -8.15
CA ALA A 36 5.12 -12.98 -8.34
C ALA A 36 4.99 -12.53 -9.81
N PRO A 37 4.00 -13.05 -10.57
CA PRO A 37 3.81 -12.70 -11.99
C PRO A 37 3.41 -11.23 -12.20
N SER A 38 3.30 -10.46 -11.13
CA SER A 38 3.13 -9.02 -11.11
C SER A 38 3.97 -8.38 -10.03
N THR A 39 4.50 -7.21 -10.35
CA THR A 39 5.17 -6.35 -9.39
C THR A 39 4.12 -5.55 -8.62
N TYR A 40 4.45 -5.07 -7.42
CA TYR A 40 3.62 -4.08 -6.70
C TYR A 40 3.25 -2.87 -7.58
N LEU A 41 4.17 -2.40 -8.44
CA LEU A 41 3.89 -1.32 -9.39
C LEU A 41 2.88 -1.72 -10.48
N ASP A 42 2.91 -2.97 -10.95
CA ASP A 42 1.90 -3.48 -11.90
C ASP A 42 0.51 -3.60 -11.27
N GLU A 43 0.44 -3.89 -9.97
CA GLU A 43 -0.81 -3.94 -9.21
C GLU A 43 -1.37 -2.53 -8.98
N LEU A 44 -0.54 -1.55 -8.64
CA LEU A 44 -0.96 -0.15 -8.57
C LEU A 44 -1.50 0.36 -9.92
N ASP A 45 -0.83 0.05 -11.02
CA ASP A 45 -1.27 0.38 -12.38
C ASP A 45 -2.60 -0.30 -12.78
N ARG A 46 -2.95 -1.44 -12.16
CA ARG A 46 -4.26 -2.10 -12.34
C ARG A 46 -5.36 -1.41 -11.54
N ILE A 47 -5.08 -1.03 -10.29
CA ILE A 47 -6.04 -0.34 -9.42
C ILE A 47 -6.53 0.96 -10.08
N ASP A 48 -5.63 1.72 -10.72
CA ASP A 48 -6.00 2.94 -11.45
C ASP A 48 -6.93 2.70 -12.65
N ARG A 49 -6.94 1.49 -13.21
CA ARG A 49 -7.78 1.14 -14.37
C ARG A 49 -9.14 0.59 -13.96
N ASP A 50 -9.16 -0.27 -12.94
CA ASP A 50 -10.33 -1.06 -12.55
C ASP A 50 -11.12 -0.42 -11.39
N ASP A 51 -10.45 0.25 -10.44
CA ASP A 51 -11.07 0.84 -9.24
C ASP A 51 -11.20 2.37 -9.29
N ARG A 52 -10.91 2.98 -10.46
CA ARG A 52 -11.10 4.41 -10.67
C ARG A 52 -12.54 4.82 -10.39
N PHE A 53 -12.70 5.92 -9.67
CA PHE A 53 -14.00 6.51 -9.37
C PHE A 53 -14.76 6.79 -10.67
N VAL A 54 -15.83 6.02 -10.92
CA VAL A 54 -16.79 6.32 -11.96
C VAL A 54 -17.84 7.23 -11.36
N ALA A 55 -17.75 8.52 -11.66
CA ALA A 55 -18.76 9.48 -11.24
C ALA A 55 -20.14 8.99 -11.73
N PRO A 56 -21.15 8.85 -10.85
CA PRO A 56 -22.48 8.53 -11.30
C PRO A 56 -22.94 9.65 -12.25
N ASN A 57 -23.63 9.29 -13.34
CA ASN A 57 -24.26 10.26 -14.23
C ASN A 57 -25.72 10.46 -13.78
N PRO A 58 -26.01 11.44 -12.89
CA PRO A 58 -27.38 11.66 -12.45
C PRO A 58 -28.23 12.18 -13.62
N PRO A 59 -29.52 11.82 -13.67
CA PRO A 59 -30.42 12.40 -14.65
C PRO A 59 -30.51 13.92 -14.46
N THR A 60 -30.58 14.67 -15.56
CA THR A 60 -30.74 16.12 -15.51
C THR A 60 -32.01 16.48 -14.75
N GLN A 61 -31.87 17.19 -13.64
CA GLN A 61 -33.02 17.65 -12.88
C GLN A 61 -33.69 18.80 -13.65
N THR A 62 -34.93 18.58 -14.07
CA THR A 62 -35.78 19.65 -14.58
C THR A 62 -36.25 20.54 -13.42
N PRO A 63 -36.58 21.83 -13.65
CA PRO A 63 -37.10 22.70 -12.59
C PRO A 63 -38.34 22.09 -11.93
N ARG A 64 -39.21 21.42 -12.70
CA ARG A 64 -40.38 20.71 -12.17
C ARG A 64 -40.00 19.59 -11.19
N SER A 65 -39.00 18.77 -11.52
CA SER A 65 -38.55 17.70 -10.62
C SER A 65 -37.94 18.23 -9.33
N PHE A 66 -37.30 19.39 -9.36
CA PHE A 66 -36.78 20.07 -8.16
C PHE A 66 -37.91 20.55 -7.24
N PHE A 67 -38.97 21.19 -7.78
CA PHE A 67 -40.11 21.58 -6.94
C PHE A 67 -40.85 20.37 -6.35
N LEU A 68 -40.95 19.27 -7.11
CA LEU A 68 -41.51 18.01 -6.63
C LEU A 68 -40.67 17.40 -5.49
N SER A 69 -39.34 17.38 -5.62
CA SER A 69 -38.45 16.87 -4.58
C SER A 69 -38.47 17.76 -3.32
N ALA A 70 -38.47 19.08 -3.50
CA ALA A 70 -38.59 20.05 -2.41
C ALA A 70 -39.92 19.90 -1.66
N LYS A 71 -41.05 19.83 -2.37
CA LYS A 71 -42.37 19.62 -1.76
C LYS A 71 -42.44 18.30 -1.00
N ARG A 72 -41.90 17.21 -1.56
CA ARG A 72 -41.84 15.89 -0.89
C ARG A 72 -40.98 15.94 0.37
N ALA A 73 -39.84 16.63 0.34
CA ALA A 73 -38.97 16.79 1.50
C ALA A 73 -39.66 17.57 2.63
N ILE A 74 -40.36 18.67 2.29
CA ILE A 74 -41.13 19.48 3.24
C ILE A 74 -42.28 18.67 3.83
N LEU A 75 -43.03 17.93 3.01
CA LEU A 75 -44.11 17.06 3.49
C LEU A 75 -43.57 15.95 4.39
N ARG A 76 -42.40 15.36 4.07
CA ARG A 76 -41.75 14.37 4.92
C ARG A 76 -41.29 14.98 6.24
N TRP A 77 -40.76 16.20 6.23
CA TRP A 77 -40.39 16.94 7.43
C TRP A 77 -41.59 17.26 8.32
N LEU A 78 -42.69 17.74 7.72
CA LEU A 78 -43.91 18.08 8.44
C LEU A 78 -44.64 16.84 8.99
N LYS A 79 -44.53 15.70 8.29
CA LYS A 79 -45.11 14.42 8.72
C LYS A 79 -44.16 13.59 9.60
N ARG A 80 -43.06 14.15 10.11
CA ARG A 80 -42.20 13.42 11.05
C ARG A 80 -43.00 13.11 12.32
N PRO A 81 -43.19 11.82 12.70
CA PRO A 81 -43.51 11.55 14.09
C PRO A 81 -42.32 12.03 14.92
N PHE A 82 -42.56 12.80 15.98
CA PHE A 82 -41.53 13.09 16.96
C PHE A 82 -40.96 11.75 17.42
N HIS A 83 -39.69 11.51 17.09
CA HIS A 83 -38.94 10.38 17.59
C HIS A 83 -37.94 11.00 18.55
N ASP A 84 -38.13 10.72 19.84
CA ASP A 84 -37.45 11.36 20.97
C ASP A 84 -35.99 10.90 21.12
N ASN A 85 -35.29 10.74 20.00
CA ASN A 85 -33.93 10.22 19.94
C ASN A 85 -33.06 11.15 19.07
N ASP A 86 -33.09 12.45 19.40
CA ASP A 86 -32.00 13.36 19.09
C ASP A 86 -30.85 13.01 20.03
N GLY A 87 -29.89 12.22 19.52
CA GLY A 87 -28.78 11.64 20.28
C GLY A 87 -27.79 12.65 20.89
N VAL A 88 -28.26 13.49 21.81
CA VAL A 88 -27.47 14.13 22.85
C VAL A 88 -27.57 13.25 24.10
N GLU A 89 -26.80 12.17 24.10
CA GLU A 89 -26.34 11.55 25.34
C GLU A 89 -25.25 12.48 25.92
N LEU A 90 -25.52 13.05 27.10
CA LEU A 90 -24.55 13.79 27.91
C LEU A 90 -23.72 12.85 28.79
#